data_AF-A0A6N2NGT4-F1
#
_entry.id   AF-A0A6N2NGT4-F1
#
_cell.length_a   1.000
_cell.length_b   1.000
_cell.length_c   1.000
_cell.angle_alpha   90.00
_cell.angle_beta   90.00
_cell.angle_gamma   90.00
#
_symmetry.space_group_name_H-M   'P 1'
#
loop_
_entity.id
_entity.type
_entity.pdbx_description
1 polymer ?
#
loop_
_entity_poly.entity_id
_entity_poly.type
_entity_poly.pdbx_seq_one_letter_code
_entity_poly.pdbx_strand_id
1 'polypeptide(L)'
;MVKPFAVGFDSNFQRDHIQEMCKTLRVLNAVRNPEIGIPLSIEQYKLLSAPVLIGRLINAHQHLLALRISEYAGMNQEVVIMHWACTKITASLAIPDAALLEIILDKLKLCKVISYAAVAAHADRSGRRKLAAMLVDHEPRSSKQVPLLLSIAEEDTALIKATESGDSDLVYLVLFHIWQKRPALEFFGTIQARPLARDLFIAYARCYKHEFLKDFFLSTGQLQEVAFLLWKESWELGKNPMGSKGSPLHGPRIKLIEKAHNLFSETKEHTFESKAAEEHAKLLRIQHELEVSTKQPIFVDSSISDTIRTCIALGNHRAAMKVKTEFKVSEKRWYWLKVFALVTIRDWEALEKFSKEKRPPMGFRPFVEACIDVDEKAEALKYIPKLVDPRERAEAYARIGMAKEAADAASQAKDGELLGRLKLSFAQNTAASSIFDTLRDRLSFPRRLIETFSFMFLFFSRF
;
A
#
# COMPACT_ATOMS: atom_id res chain seq x y z
N MET A 1 32.16 59.84 -73.89
CA MET A 1 31.69 59.60 -72.52
C MET A 1 30.17 59.58 -72.52
N VAL A 2 29.55 58.40 -72.45
CA VAL A 2 28.15 58.24 -72.10
C VAL A 2 28.13 57.14 -71.05
N LYS A 3 27.93 57.52 -69.78
CA LYS A 3 27.73 56.56 -68.68
C LYS A 3 26.25 56.16 -68.67
N PRO A 4 25.94 54.86 -68.56
CA PRO A 4 24.55 54.39 -68.52
C PRO A 4 23.91 54.71 -67.16
N PHE A 5 22.61 55.01 -67.19
CA PHE A 5 21.77 55.16 -66.01
C PHE A 5 21.76 53.86 -65.19
N ALA A 6 22.29 53.93 -63.97
CA ALA A 6 22.08 52.89 -62.97
C ALA A 6 20.71 53.09 -62.33
N VAL A 7 19.83 52.10 -62.47
CA VAL A 7 18.55 52.00 -61.74
C VAL A 7 18.89 51.78 -60.26
N GLY A 8 18.68 52.81 -59.44
CA GLY A 8 18.85 52.72 -58.00
C GLY A 8 17.73 51.88 -57.37
N PHE A 9 18.03 50.64 -57.00
CA PHE A 9 17.20 49.93 -56.04
C PHE A 9 17.51 50.47 -54.64
N ASP A 10 16.59 51.28 -54.11
CA ASP A 10 16.66 51.83 -52.76
C ASP A 10 16.55 50.70 -51.72
N SER A 11 17.60 50.53 -50.93
CA SER A 11 17.69 49.51 -49.87
C SER A 11 16.75 49.78 -48.69
N ASN A 12 16.08 50.94 -48.65
CA ASN A 12 15.11 51.32 -47.61
C ASN A 12 13.64 51.07 -47.99
N PHE A 13 13.37 50.45 -49.15
CA PHE A 13 12.00 50.15 -49.55
C PHE A 13 11.40 49.01 -48.70
N GLN A 14 10.47 49.35 -47.80
CA GLN A 14 9.77 48.40 -46.94
C GLN A 14 8.81 47.51 -47.76
N ARG A 15 9.38 46.49 -48.41
CA ARG A 15 8.63 45.49 -49.22
C ARG A 15 7.49 44.84 -48.45
N ASP A 16 7.68 44.65 -47.15
CA ASP A 16 6.71 44.04 -46.24
C ASP A 16 5.44 44.89 -46.10
N HIS A 17 5.54 46.22 -46.14
CA HIS A 17 4.39 47.12 -46.00
C HIS A 17 3.45 47.04 -47.21
N ILE A 18 4.01 46.90 -48.42
CA ILE A 18 3.21 46.72 -49.64
C ILE A 18 2.57 45.34 -49.67
N GLN A 19 3.31 44.31 -49.26
CA GLN A 19 2.75 42.97 -49.16
C GLN A 19 1.57 42.93 -48.18
N GLU A 20 1.70 43.57 -47.03
CA GLU A 20 0.65 43.63 -46.01
C GLU A 20 -0.56 44.47 -46.44
N MET A 21 -0.32 45.59 -47.15
CA MET A 21 -1.39 46.39 -47.73
C MET A 21 -2.16 45.61 -48.81
N CYS A 22 -1.46 44.90 -49.69
CA CYS A 22 -2.08 44.03 -50.70
C CYS A 22 -2.91 42.91 -50.06
N LYS A 23 -2.43 42.31 -48.96
CA LYS A 23 -3.19 41.33 -48.18
C LYS A 23 -4.47 41.93 -47.61
N THR A 24 -4.35 43.09 -46.97
CA THR A 24 -5.47 43.82 -46.38
C THR A 24 -6.52 44.19 -47.43
N LEU A 25 -6.09 44.75 -48.57
CA LEU A 25 -6.99 45.13 -49.66
C LEU A 25 -7.71 43.91 -50.26
N ARG A 26 -7.04 42.77 -50.40
CA ARG A 26 -7.66 41.53 -50.89
C ARG A 26 -8.75 41.02 -49.93
N VAL A 27 -8.50 41.06 -48.62
CA VAL A 27 -9.49 40.69 -47.60
C VAL A 27 -10.68 41.65 -47.64
N LEU A 28 -10.43 42.95 -47.70
CA LEU A 28 -11.46 43.99 -47.77
C LEU A 28 -12.33 43.87 -49.03
N ASN A 29 -11.71 43.65 -50.19
CA ASN A 29 -12.45 43.46 -51.43
C ASN A 29 -13.32 42.21 -51.40
N ALA A 30 -12.84 41.13 -50.76
CA ALA A 30 -13.62 39.92 -50.61
C ALA A 30 -14.87 40.16 -49.74
N VAL A 31 -14.75 40.82 -48.59
CA VAL A 31 -15.90 41.08 -47.69
C VAL A 31 -16.84 42.18 -48.19
N ARG A 32 -16.36 43.09 -49.03
CA ARG A 32 -17.17 44.14 -49.69
C ARG A 32 -17.96 43.64 -50.90
N ASN A 33 -17.71 42.42 -51.38
CA ASN A 33 -18.50 41.82 -52.46
C ASN A 33 -20.00 41.90 -52.10
N PRO A 34 -20.88 42.35 -53.02
CA PRO A 34 -22.32 42.48 -52.77
C PRO A 34 -22.99 41.24 -52.15
N GLU A 35 -22.50 40.03 -52.45
CA GLU A 35 -23.04 38.78 -51.89
C GLU A 35 -22.75 38.62 -50.38
N ILE A 36 -21.69 39.24 -49.87
CA ILE A 36 -21.29 39.19 -48.44
C ILE A 36 -21.73 40.45 -47.71
N GLY A 37 -21.63 41.62 -48.37
CA GLY A 37 -22.28 42.85 -47.94
C GLY A 37 -21.68 43.52 -46.70
N ILE A 38 -20.38 43.38 -46.43
CA ILE A 38 -19.71 44.05 -45.29
C ILE A 38 -18.89 45.25 -45.81
N PRO A 39 -19.43 46.49 -45.78
CA PRO A 39 -18.72 47.69 -46.20
C PRO A 39 -17.72 48.15 -45.14
N LEU A 40 -16.53 47.55 -45.13
CA LEU A 40 -15.49 47.86 -44.14
C LEU A 40 -14.41 48.78 -44.74
N SER A 41 -14.07 49.90 -44.09
CA SER A 41 -12.92 50.73 -44.46
C SER A 41 -11.59 50.13 -43.95
N ILE A 42 -10.44 50.58 -44.48
CA ILE A 42 -9.12 50.12 -44.02
C ILE A 42 -8.91 50.48 -42.55
N GLU A 43 -9.26 51.70 -42.15
CA GLU A 43 -9.13 52.17 -40.76
C GLU A 43 -10.02 51.36 -39.81
N GLN A 44 -11.25 51.06 -40.24
CA GLN A 44 -12.16 50.21 -39.47
C GLN A 44 -11.65 48.79 -39.35
N TYR A 45 -11.07 48.20 -40.41
CA TYR A 45 -10.48 46.86 -40.34
C TYR A 45 -9.30 46.79 -39.37
N LYS A 46 -8.44 47.82 -39.35
CA LYS A 46 -7.32 47.92 -38.41
C LYS A 46 -7.79 47.99 -36.95
N LEU A 47 -8.86 48.76 -36.68
CA LEU A 47 -9.44 48.85 -35.34
C LEU A 47 -10.21 47.59 -34.92
N LEU A 48 -10.97 47.01 -35.86
CA LEU A 48 -11.78 45.81 -35.63
C LEU A 48 -10.91 44.57 -35.41
N SER A 49 -9.78 44.49 -36.11
CA SER A 49 -8.88 43.35 -36.25
C SER A 49 -9.44 42.18 -37.08
N ALA A 50 -8.54 41.39 -37.66
CA ALA A 50 -8.87 40.21 -38.45
C ALA A 50 -9.68 39.13 -37.69
N PRO A 51 -9.37 38.79 -36.41
CA PRO A 51 -10.15 37.82 -35.65
C PRO A 51 -11.64 38.18 -35.51
N VAL A 52 -11.94 39.46 -35.26
CA VAL A 52 -13.33 39.90 -35.07
C VAL A 52 -14.09 39.89 -36.40
N LEU A 53 -13.42 40.24 -37.51
CA LEU A 53 -14.01 40.09 -38.85
C LEU A 53 -14.37 38.63 -39.14
N ILE A 54 -13.46 37.70 -38.84
CA ILE A 54 -13.72 36.26 -38.98
C ILE A 54 -14.92 35.84 -38.12
N GLY A 55 -14.99 36.28 -36.86
CA GLY A 55 -16.14 36.02 -35.99
C GLY A 55 -17.47 36.51 -36.57
N ARG A 56 -17.49 37.70 -37.16
CA ARG A 56 -18.69 38.24 -37.85
C ARG A 56 -19.09 37.40 -39.06
N LEU A 57 -18.12 36.98 -39.88
CA LEU A 57 -18.36 36.13 -41.05
C LEU A 57 -18.91 34.75 -40.64
N ILE A 58 -18.38 34.18 -39.56
CA ILE A 58 -18.86 32.91 -38.99
C ILE A 58 -20.33 33.04 -38.55
N ASN A 59 -20.67 34.12 -37.84
CA ASN A 59 -22.03 34.39 -37.39
C ASN A 59 -23.00 34.66 -38.54
N ALA A 60 -22.51 35.19 -39.66
CA ALA A 60 -23.28 35.38 -40.90
C ALA A 60 -23.37 34.10 -41.77
N HIS A 61 -22.93 32.94 -41.25
CA HIS A 61 -22.86 31.65 -41.95
C HIS A 61 -21.98 31.64 -43.22
N GLN A 62 -21.06 32.60 -43.36
CA GLN A 62 -20.09 32.68 -44.47
C GLN A 62 -18.82 31.89 -44.16
N HIS A 63 -18.95 30.59 -43.81
CA HIS A 63 -17.84 29.76 -43.31
C HIS A 63 -16.71 29.57 -44.34
N LEU A 64 -17.04 29.40 -45.63
CA LEU A 64 -16.03 29.21 -46.68
C LEU A 64 -15.13 30.44 -46.84
N LEU A 65 -15.72 31.64 -46.81
CA LEU A 65 -14.95 32.88 -46.88
C LEU A 65 -14.12 33.08 -45.62
N ALA A 66 -14.70 32.86 -44.44
CA ALA A 66 -14.00 32.95 -43.16
C ALA A 66 -12.78 32.01 -43.13
N LEU A 67 -12.92 30.79 -43.64
CA LEU A 67 -11.84 29.80 -43.73
C LEU A 67 -10.71 30.29 -44.65
N ARG A 68 -11.04 30.73 -45.86
CA ARG A 68 -10.06 31.24 -46.84
C ARG A 68 -9.33 32.48 -46.34
N ILE A 69 -10.04 33.39 -45.66
CA ILE A 69 -9.42 34.58 -45.05
C ILE A 69 -8.49 34.16 -43.91
N SER A 70 -8.89 33.18 -43.09
CA SER A 70 -8.07 32.67 -41.99
C SER A 70 -6.80 31.98 -42.51
N GLU A 71 -6.91 31.13 -43.54
CA GLU A 71 -5.78 30.52 -44.25
C GLU A 71 -4.84 31.58 -44.81
N TYR A 72 -5.38 32.57 -45.51
CA TYR A 72 -4.61 33.64 -46.14
C TYR A 72 -3.90 34.55 -45.14
N ALA A 73 -4.50 34.77 -43.97
CA ALA A 73 -3.94 35.54 -42.87
C ALA A 73 -3.02 34.72 -41.95
N GLY A 74 -2.89 33.40 -42.17
CA GLY A 74 -2.10 32.50 -41.32
C GLY A 74 -2.68 32.31 -39.92
N MET A 75 -3.99 32.47 -39.75
CA MET A 75 -4.70 32.40 -38.47
C MET A 75 -5.21 30.99 -38.17
N ASN A 76 -5.55 30.73 -36.89
CA ASN A 76 -6.16 29.47 -36.49
C ASN A 76 -7.56 29.29 -37.13
N GLN A 77 -7.71 28.20 -37.89
CA GLN A 77 -8.94 27.85 -38.60
C GLN A 77 -9.94 27.08 -37.72
N GLU A 78 -9.51 26.60 -36.56
CA GLU A 78 -10.30 25.75 -35.65
C GLU A 78 -11.67 26.37 -35.33
N VAL A 79 -11.72 27.66 -35.02
CA VAL A 79 -12.96 28.36 -34.65
C VAL A 79 -13.98 28.34 -35.79
N VAL A 80 -13.51 28.53 -37.04
CA VAL A 80 -14.38 28.52 -38.23
C VAL A 80 -14.96 27.13 -38.45
N ILE A 81 -14.12 26.11 -38.42
CA ILE A 81 -14.53 24.73 -38.70
C ILE A 81 -15.42 24.19 -37.58
N MET A 82 -15.10 24.48 -36.31
CA MET A 82 -15.95 24.10 -35.18
C MET A 82 -17.35 24.70 -35.29
N HIS A 83 -17.45 26.00 -35.55
CA HIS A 83 -18.75 26.64 -35.69
C HIS A 83 -19.52 26.10 -36.91
N TRP A 84 -18.84 25.87 -38.03
CA TRP A 84 -19.44 25.21 -39.18
C TRP A 84 -19.98 23.82 -38.82
N ALA A 85 -19.20 22.99 -38.12
CA ALA A 85 -19.61 21.65 -37.72
C ALA A 85 -20.85 21.68 -36.82
N CYS A 86 -20.87 22.57 -35.81
CA CYS A 86 -22.03 22.79 -34.95
C CYS A 86 -23.26 23.24 -35.74
N THR A 87 -23.09 24.20 -36.66
CA THR A 87 -24.18 24.68 -37.55
C THR A 87 -24.69 23.55 -38.42
N LYS A 88 -23.79 22.73 -38.99
CA LYS A 88 -24.12 21.62 -39.87
C LYS A 88 -24.92 20.55 -39.13
N ILE A 89 -24.55 20.23 -37.88
CA ILE A 89 -25.29 19.29 -37.02
C ILE A 89 -26.71 19.79 -36.77
N THR A 90 -26.86 21.06 -36.38
CA THR A 90 -28.18 21.65 -36.09
C THR A 90 -29.05 21.73 -37.34
N ALA A 91 -28.48 22.05 -38.50
CA ALA A 91 -29.23 22.17 -39.75
C ALA A 91 -29.61 20.81 -40.39
N SER A 92 -28.86 19.74 -40.10
CA SER A 92 -28.96 18.48 -40.87
C SER A 92 -29.82 17.41 -40.20
N LEU A 93 -31.02 17.76 -39.71
CA LEU A 93 -31.89 16.85 -38.94
C LEU A 93 -32.32 15.58 -39.69
N ALA A 94 -32.40 15.61 -41.02
CA ALA A 94 -32.83 14.47 -41.84
C ALA A 94 -31.69 13.48 -42.20
N ILE A 95 -30.43 13.86 -41.97
CA ILE A 95 -29.28 13.02 -42.35
C ILE A 95 -29.02 12.00 -41.22
N PRO A 96 -28.86 10.69 -41.52
CA PRO A 96 -28.47 9.69 -40.54
C PRO A 96 -27.12 10.00 -39.89
N ASP A 97 -26.97 9.66 -38.62
CA ASP A 97 -25.78 10.04 -37.82
C ASP A 97 -24.46 9.52 -38.40
N ALA A 98 -24.42 8.30 -38.96
CA ALA A 98 -23.20 7.74 -39.55
C ALA A 98 -22.73 8.53 -40.80
N ALA A 99 -23.66 8.89 -41.69
CA ALA A 99 -23.33 9.69 -42.87
C ALA A 99 -22.94 11.14 -42.49
N LEU A 100 -23.62 11.70 -41.49
CA LEU A 100 -23.27 13.03 -40.98
C LEU A 100 -21.89 13.05 -40.31
N LEU A 101 -21.52 11.97 -39.61
CA LEU A 101 -20.19 11.80 -39.03
C LEU A 101 -19.10 11.85 -40.10
N GLU A 102 -19.23 11.09 -41.18
CA GLU A 102 -18.23 11.08 -42.27
C GLU A 102 -18.01 12.49 -42.86
N ILE A 103 -19.10 13.22 -43.13
CA ILE A 103 -19.05 14.60 -43.63
C ILE A 103 -18.30 15.52 -42.66
N ILE A 104 -18.56 15.37 -41.36
CA ILE A 104 -17.92 16.18 -40.31
C ILE A 104 -16.44 15.81 -40.21
N LEU A 105 -16.10 14.51 -40.13
CA LEU A 105 -14.73 14.03 -40.01
C LEU A 105 -13.87 14.46 -41.20
N ASP A 106 -14.39 14.41 -42.42
CA ASP A 106 -13.65 14.83 -43.60
C ASP A 106 -13.26 16.31 -43.60
N LYS A 107 -14.06 17.16 -42.96
CA LYS A 107 -13.71 18.58 -42.78
C LYS A 107 -12.87 18.83 -41.53
N LEU A 108 -13.08 18.07 -40.46
CA LEU A 108 -12.27 18.20 -39.24
C LEU A 108 -10.82 17.71 -39.43
N LYS A 109 -10.58 16.73 -40.31
CA LYS A 109 -9.22 16.29 -40.70
C LYS A 109 -8.34 17.42 -41.27
N LEU A 110 -8.94 18.49 -41.78
CA LEU A 110 -8.21 19.62 -42.36
C LEU A 110 -7.41 20.41 -41.31
N CYS A 111 -7.72 20.30 -40.02
CA CYS A 111 -6.89 20.88 -38.97
C CYS A 111 -6.30 19.81 -38.06
N LYS A 112 -4.97 19.89 -37.83
CA LYS A 112 -4.21 18.90 -37.06
C LYS A 112 -4.45 18.94 -35.54
N VAL A 113 -5.17 19.94 -35.02
CA VAL A 113 -5.31 20.21 -33.58
C VAL A 113 -6.76 20.48 -33.18
N ILE A 114 -7.75 19.80 -33.77
CA ILE A 114 -9.15 20.02 -33.36
C ILE A 114 -9.50 19.19 -32.14
N SER A 115 -10.21 19.80 -31.19
CA SER A 115 -10.94 19.04 -30.16
C SER A 115 -12.33 18.64 -30.68
N TYR A 116 -12.52 17.35 -30.93
CA TYR A 116 -13.83 16.76 -31.26
C TYR A 116 -14.83 16.91 -30.11
N ALA A 117 -14.33 17.05 -28.89
CA ALA A 117 -15.14 17.11 -27.69
C ALA A 117 -16.22 18.22 -27.70
N ALA A 118 -15.88 19.42 -28.20
CA ALA A 118 -16.83 20.53 -28.25
C ALA A 118 -17.95 20.31 -29.29
N VAL A 119 -17.61 19.69 -30.43
CA VAL A 119 -18.56 19.35 -31.50
C VAL A 119 -19.51 18.24 -31.03
N ALA A 120 -18.97 17.21 -30.36
CA ALA A 120 -19.76 16.14 -29.76
C ALA A 120 -20.70 16.65 -28.65
N ALA A 121 -20.24 17.56 -27.78
CA ALA A 121 -21.11 18.19 -26.78
C ALA A 121 -22.27 18.96 -27.43
N HIS A 122 -22.02 19.61 -28.57
CA HIS A 122 -23.07 20.29 -29.34
C HIS A 122 -24.04 19.30 -30.01
N ALA A 123 -23.54 18.16 -30.49
CA ALA A 123 -24.38 17.09 -31.03
C ALA A 123 -25.36 16.53 -29.99
N ASP A 124 -24.90 16.30 -28.75
CA ASP A 124 -25.77 15.83 -27.67
C ASP A 124 -26.84 16.87 -27.29
N ARG A 125 -26.45 18.15 -27.15
CA ARG A 125 -27.41 19.25 -26.91
C ARG A 125 -28.43 19.41 -28.05
N SER A 126 -28.07 19.02 -29.27
CA SER A 126 -28.95 19.01 -30.43
C SER A 126 -29.84 17.76 -30.51
N GLY A 127 -29.84 16.90 -29.49
CA GLY A 127 -30.63 15.66 -29.41
C GLY A 127 -30.02 14.47 -30.16
N ARG A 128 -28.80 14.60 -30.72
CA ARG A 128 -28.11 13.56 -31.50
C ARG A 128 -27.07 12.85 -30.65
N ARG A 129 -27.53 12.16 -29.60
CA ARG A 129 -26.64 11.46 -28.64
C ARG A 129 -25.78 10.38 -29.28
N LYS A 130 -26.32 9.62 -30.24
CA LYS A 130 -25.56 8.58 -30.96
C LYS A 130 -24.41 9.18 -31.78
N LEU A 131 -24.66 10.27 -32.51
CA LEU A 131 -23.59 11.02 -33.19
C LEU A 131 -22.56 11.56 -32.20
N ALA A 132 -22.99 12.08 -31.05
CA ALA A 132 -22.08 12.58 -30.02
C ALA A 132 -21.13 11.48 -29.53
N ALA A 133 -21.65 10.30 -29.19
CA ALA A 133 -20.85 9.15 -28.79
C ALA A 133 -19.81 8.76 -29.85
N MET A 134 -20.23 8.65 -31.12
CA MET A 134 -19.31 8.32 -32.22
C MET A 134 -18.22 9.39 -32.42
N LEU A 135 -18.53 10.68 -32.26
CA LEU A 135 -17.54 11.76 -32.34
C LEU A 135 -16.54 11.69 -31.18
N VAL A 136 -16.96 11.23 -30.00
CA VAL A 136 -16.10 11.11 -28.82
C VAL A 136 -15.01 10.05 -29.01
N ASP A 137 -15.30 8.97 -29.73
CA ASP A 137 -14.32 7.92 -30.04
C ASP A 137 -13.12 8.44 -30.86
N HIS A 138 -13.30 9.56 -31.56
CA HIS A 138 -12.24 10.23 -32.32
C HIS A 138 -11.44 11.26 -31.52
N GLU A 139 -11.81 11.60 -30.27
CA GLU A 139 -11.00 12.49 -29.43
C GLU A 139 -9.80 11.72 -28.85
N PRO A 140 -8.55 12.09 -29.19
CA PRO A 140 -7.36 11.36 -28.75
C PRO A 140 -7.01 11.59 -27.28
N ARG A 141 -7.54 12.64 -26.66
CA ARG A 141 -7.21 13.01 -25.28
C ARG A 141 -8.26 12.47 -24.31
N SER A 142 -7.89 11.44 -23.56
CA SER A 142 -8.77 10.83 -22.54
C SER A 142 -9.29 11.85 -21.50
N SER A 143 -8.48 12.84 -21.14
CA SER A 143 -8.87 13.91 -20.20
C SER A 143 -10.01 14.81 -20.69
N LYS A 144 -10.25 14.88 -22.00
CA LYS A 144 -11.42 15.56 -22.59
C LYS A 144 -12.52 14.58 -22.96
N GLN A 145 -12.13 13.38 -23.39
CA GLN A 145 -13.03 12.31 -23.78
C GLN A 145 -13.91 11.85 -22.62
N VAL A 146 -13.31 11.54 -21.46
CA VAL A 146 -14.00 10.98 -20.30
C VAL A 146 -15.04 11.95 -19.71
N PRO A 147 -14.73 13.23 -19.40
CA PRO A 147 -15.74 14.17 -18.91
C PRO A 147 -16.90 14.39 -19.88
N LEU A 148 -16.62 14.32 -21.19
CA LEU A 148 -17.65 14.43 -22.21
C LEU A 148 -18.56 13.19 -22.23
N LEU A 149 -18.00 11.98 -22.15
CA LEU A 149 -18.80 10.74 -22.03
C LEU A 149 -19.73 10.80 -20.81
N LEU A 150 -19.25 11.32 -19.69
CA LEU A 150 -20.07 11.56 -18.50
C LEU A 150 -21.20 12.57 -18.77
N SER A 151 -20.92 13.64 -19.52
CA SER A 151 -21.94 14.67 -19.84
C SER A 151 -23.07 14.14 -20.73
N ILE A 152 -22.77 13.19 -21.62
CA ILE A 152 -23.76 12.54 -22.50
C ILE A 152 -24.44 11.31 -21.84
N ALA A 153 -24.20 11.09 -20.55
CA ALA A 153 -24.71 9.96 -19.76
C ALA A 153 -24.23 8.57 -20.21
N GLU A 154 -23.12 8.48 -20.95
CA GLU A 154 -22.47 7.22 -21.36
C GLU A 154 -21.45 6.78 -20.30
N GLU A 155 -21.91 6.60 -19.07
CA GLU A 155 -21.08 6.37 -17.87
C GLU A 155 -20.25 5.08 -17.95
N ASP A 156 -20.82 4.02 -18.51
CA ASP A 156 -20.16 2.72 -18.63
C ASP A 156 -18.99 2.77 -19.62
N THR A 157 -19.19 3.44 -20.76
CA THR A 157 -18.15 3.72 -21.74
C THR A 157 -17.10 4.67 -21.16
N ALA A 158 -17.53 5.68 -20.38
CA ALA A 158 -16.62 6.60 -19.69
C ALA A 158 -15.68 5.86 -18.74
N LEU A 159 -16.20 4.88 -17.98
CA LEU A 159 -15.38 4.12 -17.04
C LEU A 159 -14.38 3.23 -17.78
N ILE A 160 -14.79 2.59 -18.88
CA ILE A 160 -13.88 1.80 -19.73
C ILE A 160 -12.74 2.68 -20.25
N LYS A 161 -13.07 3.82 -20.86
CA LYS A 161 -12.07 4.76 -21.42
C LYS A 161 -11.16 5.35 -20.35
N ALA A 162 -11.69 5.62 -19.15
CA ALA A 162 -10.88 6.04 -18.01
C ALA A 162 -9.88 4.95 -17.59
N THR A 163 -10.33 3.69 -17.50
CA THR A 163 -9.43 2.58 -17.16
C THR A 163 -8.38 2.30 -18.24
N GLU A 164 -8.72 2.42 -19.52
CA GLU A 164 -7.79 2.28 -20.64
C GLU A 164 -6.74 3.41 -20.66
N SER A 165 -7.08 4.59 -20.16
CA SER A 165 -6.16 5.73 -20.10
C SER A 165 -5.03 5.56 -19.09
N GLY A 166 -5.20 4.68 -18.09
CA GLY A 166 -4.28 4.50 -16.98
C GLY A 166 -4.23 5.67 -15.98
N ASP A 167 -4.99 6.74 -16.21
CA ASP A 167 -5.07 7.89 -15.31
C ASP A 167 -6.04 7.60 -14.16
N SER A 168 -5.49 7.48 -12.94
CA SER A 168 -6.28 7.18 -11.74
C SER A 168 -7.26 8.30 -11.39
N ASP A 169 -6.92 9.55 -11.69
CA ASP A 169 -7.79 10.69 -11.39
C ASP A 169 -9.04 10.68 -12.28
N LEU A 170 -8.89 10.29 -13.55
CA LEU A 170 -10.04 10.10 -14.45
C LEU A 170 -10.92 8.93 -14.02
N VAL A 171 -10.33 7.85 -13.52
CA VAL A 171 -11.11 6.72 -12.97
C VAL A 171 -11.90 7.17 -11.73
N TYR A 172 -11.27 7.91 -10.82
CA TYR A 172 -11.97 8.45 -9.64
C TYR A 172 -13.07 9.44 -10.02
N LEU A 173 -12.83 10.31 -11.00
CA LEU A 173 -13.84 11.24 -11.52
C LEU A 173 -15.11 10.49 -11.96
N VAL A 174 -14.94 9.42 -12.74
CA VAL A 174 -16.07 8.59 -13.21
C VAL A 174 -16.73 7.86 -12.05
N LEU A 175 -15.94 7.20 -11.19
CA LEU A 175 -16.46 6.47 -10.04
C LEU A 175 -17.31 7.35 -9.14
N PHE A 176 -16.85 8.54 -8.79
CA PHE A 176 -17.60 9.45 -7.93
C PHE A 176 -18.84 10.01 -8.63
N HIS A 177 -18.79 10.23 -9.94
CA HIS A 177 -19.95 10.62 -10.71
C HIS A 177 -21.06 9.57 -10.68
N ILE A 178 -20.70 8.31 -10.96
CA ILE A 178 -21.65 7.19 -10.95
C ILE A 178 -22.17 6.97 -9.52
N TRP A 179 -21.29 7.05 -8.52
CA TRP A 179 -21.65 6.85 -7.12
C TRP A 179 -22.68 7.86 -6.60
N GLN A 180 -22.63 9.11 -7.07
CA GLN A 180 -23.60 10.13 -6.70
C GLN A 180 -24.96 9.96 -7.39
N LYS A 181 -24.98 9.36 -8.59
CA LYS A 181 -26.18 9.27 -9.43
C LYS A 181 -26.93 7.95 -9.31
N ARG A 182 -26.22 6.83 -9.15
CA ARG A 182 -26.81 5.49 -9.13
C ARG A 182 -27.05 5.01 -7.70
N PRO A 183 -28.08 4.18 -7.47
CA PRO A 183 -28.23 3.43 -6.22
C PRO A 183 -27.01 2.57 -5.91
N ALA A 184 -26.74 2.33 -4.62
CA ALA A 184 -25.54 1.62 -4.17
C ALA A 184 -25.37 0.23 -4.81
N LEU A 185 -26.44 -0.57 -4.92
CA LEU A 185 -26.37 -1.92 -5.51
C LEU A 185 -26.01 -1.90 -7.00
N GLU A 186 -26.54 -0.95 -7.77
CA GLU A 186 -26.20 -0.79 -9.19
C GLU A 186 -24.74 -0.36 -9.36
N PHE A 187 -24.28 0.56 -8.50
CA PHE A 187 -22.89 0.98 -8.46
C PHE A 187 -21.94 -0.17 -8.13
N PHE A 188 -22.30 -1.01 -7.14
CA PHE A 188 -21.53 -2.20 -6.78
C PHE A 188 -21.41 -3.17 -7.96
N GLY A 189 -22.50 -3.46 -8.67
CA GLY A 189 -22.46 -4.29 -9.88
C GLY A 189 -21.56 -3.70 -10.97
N THR A 190 -21.64 -2.39 -11.18
CA THR A 190 -20.86 -1.64 -12.17
C THR A 190 -19.35 -1.72 -11.89
N ILE A 191 -18.96 -1.60 -10.62
CA ILE A 191 -17.58 -1.69 -10.18
C ILE A 191 -17.07 -3.14 -10.19
N GLN A 192 -17.88 -4.08 -9.73
CA GLN A 192 -17.46 -5.49 -9.60
C GLN A 192 -17.07 -6.09 -10.96
N ALA A 193 -17.72 -5.67 -12.04
CA ALA A 193 -17.38 -6.07 -13.41
C ALA A 193 -15.99 -5.57 -13.88
N ARG A 194 -15.37 -4.62 -13.18
CA ARG A 194 -14.17 -3.89 -13.62
C ARG A 194 -13.10 -3.88 -12.52
N PRO A 195 -12.14 -4.85 -12.52
CA PRO A 195 -11.18 -5.04 -11.43
C PRO A 195 -10.38 -3.79 -11.03
N LEU A 196 -9.85 -3.04 -12.00
CA LEU A 196 -9.06 -1.84 -11.70
C LEU A 196 -9.90 -0.76 -10.99
N ALA A 197 -11.13 -0.52 -11.47
CA ALA A 197 -12.04 0.44 -10.86
C ALA A 197 -12.46 0.00 -9.46
N ARG A 198 -12.66 -1.32 -9.26
CA ARG A 198 -12.92 -1.92 -7.95
C ARG A 198 -11.79 -1.72 -6.98
N ASP A 199 -10.58 -2.04 -7.37
CA ASP A 199 -9.44 -1.99 -6.47
C ASP A 199 -9.12 -0.54 -6.08
N LEU A 200 -9.26 0.41 -7.02
CA LEU A 200 -9.17 1.85 -6.73
C LEU A 200 -10.26 2.35 -5.79
N PHE A 201 -11.51 1.88 -5.97
CA PHE A 201 -12.61 2.22 -5.07
C PHE A 201 -12.39 1.65 -3.66
N ILE A 202 -11.94 0.40 -3.54
CA ILE A 202 -11.60 -0.24 -2.26
C ILE A 202 -10.49 0.54 -1.56
N ALA A 203 -9.43 0.93 -2.28
CA ALA A 203 -8.33 1.71 -1.72
C ALA A 203 -8.82 3.05 -1.15
N TYR A 204 -9.68 3.77 -1.89
CA TYR A 204 -10.29 5.00 -1.42
C TYR A 204 -11.21 4.78 -0.20
N ALA A 205 -12.10 3.79 -0.27
CA ALA A 205 -13.09 3.53 0.77
C ALA A 205 -12.46 3.08 2.10
N ARG A 206 -11.31 2.37 2.05
CA ARG A 206 -10.52 1.99 3.24
C ARG A 206 -10.01 3.20 4.04
N CYS A 207 -9.83 4.36 3.40
CA CYS A 207 -9.35 5.58 4.05
C CYS A 207 -10.48 6.50 4.53
N TYR A 208 -11.57 6.60 3.76
CA TYR A 208 -12.57 7.67 3.97
C TYR A 208 -13.98 7.17 4.32
N LYS A 209 -14.37 5.95 3.93
CA LYS A 209 -15.77 5.50 3.93
C LYS A 209 -15.92 4.01 4.29
N HIS A 210 -15.66 3.71 5.56
CA HIS A 210 -15.58 2.34 6.08
C HIS A 210 -16.93 1.57 6.05
N GLU A 211 -18.05 2.20 6.38
CA GLU A 211 -19.37 1.53 6.37
C GLU A 211 -19.83 1.12 4.97
N PHE A 212 -19.68 2.02 3.99
CA PHE A 212 -20.06 1.73 2.61
C PHE A 212 -19.24 0.60 1.99
N LEU A 213 -17.99 0.44 2.44
CA LEU A 213 -17.14 -0.68 2.04
C LEU A 213 -17.63 -2.02 2.61
N LYS A 214 -18.17 -2.03 3.84
CA LYS A 214 -18.80 -3.24 4.41
C LYS A 214 -20.00 -3.66 3.58
N ASP A 215 -20.87 -2.71 3.22
CA ASP A 215 -22.04 -2.97 2.37
C ASP A 215 -21.64 -3.56 1.01
N PHE A 216 -20.58 -3.03 0.40
CA PHE A 216 -20.01 -3.57 -0.83
C PHE A 216 -19.56 -5.02 -0.68
N PHE A 217 -18.77 -5.34 0.35
CA PHE A 217 -18.30 -6.71 0.57
C PHE A 217 -19.43 -7.68 0.94
N LEU A 218 -20.41 -7.24 1.72
CA LEU A 218 -21.62 -8.02 1.99
C LEU A 218 -22.40 -8.34 0.71
N SER A 219 -22.58 -7.34 -0.17
CA SER A 219 -23.28 -7.51 -1.45
C SER A 219 -22.59 -8.48 -2.41
N THR A 220 -21.26 -8.61 -2.31
CA THR A 220 -20.44 -9.51 -3.15
C THR A 220 -20.18 -10.87 -2.49
N GLY A 221 -20.69 -11.10 -1.28
CA GLY A 221 -20.49 -12.33 -0.52
C GLY A 221 -19.09 -12.50 0.09
N GLN A 222 -18.27 -11.45 0.09
CA GLN A 222 -16.91 -11.46 0.67
C GLN A 222 -16.96 -11.21 2.18
N LEU A 223 -17.49 -12.17 2.93
CA LEU A 223 -17.69 -12.06 4.38
C LEU A 223 -16.38 -11.86 5.15
N GLN A 224 -15.28 -12.45 4.67
CA GLN A 224 -13.96 -12.35 5.27
C GLN A 224 -13.43 -10.92 5.28
N GLU A 225 -13.65 -10.15 4.21
CA GLU A 225 -13.20 -8.76 4.15
C GLU A 225 -13.97 -7.90 5.15
N VAL A 226 -15.28 -8.14 5.30
CA VAL A 226 -16.09 -7.48 6.34
C VAL A 226 -15.57 -7.82 7.74
N ALA A 227 -15.22 -9.09 7.98
CA ALA A 227 -14.67 -9.54 9.25
C ALA A 227 -13.33 -8.84 9.57
N PHE A 228 -12.42 -8.73 8.61
CA PHE A 228 -11.16 -7.99 8.78
C PHE A 228 -11.39 -6.50 9.06
N LEU A 229 -12.36 -5.87 8.38
CA LEU A 229 -12.74 -4.48 8.62
C LEU A 229 -13.26 -4.28 10.05
N LEU A 230 -14.19 -5.12 10.51
CA LEU A 230 -14.70 -5.08 11.89
C LEU A 230 -13.62 -5.32 12.94
N TRP A 231 -12.68 -6.22 12.65
CA TRP A 231 -11.56 -6.48 13.55
C TRP A 231 -10.63 -5.27 13.63
N LYS A 232 -10.34 -4.60 12.51
CA LYS A 232 -9.56 -3.35 12.50
C LYS A 232 -10.28 -2.23 13.26
N GLU A 233 -11.58 -2.06 13.07
CA GLU A 233 -12.40 -1.10 13.81
C GLU A 233 -12.33 -1.34 15.33
N SER A 234 -12.36 -2.61 15.75
CA SER A 234 -12.21 -2.99 17.15
C SER A 234 -10.89 -2.50 17.77
N TRP A 235 -9.82 -2.47 16.97
CA TRP A 235 -8.50 -1.97 17.40
C TRP A 235 -8.47 -0.44 17.49
N GLU A 236 -9.10 0.25 16.54
CA GLU A 236 -9.20 1.71 16.55
C GLU A 236 -10.01 2.22 17.76
N LEU A 237 -11.05 1.50 18.17
CA LEU A 237 -11.78 1.79 19.42
C LEU A 237 -10.87 1.67 20.66
N GLY A 238 -9.94 0.71 20.67
CA GLY A 238 -9.00 0.53 21.78
C GLY A 238 -8.01 1.69 21.94
N LYS A 239 -7.65 2.36 20.83
CA LYS A 239 -6.70 3.49 20.84
C LYS A 239 -7.26 4.80 21.40
N ASN A 240 -8.58 4.92 21.52
CA ASN A 240 -9.26 6.15 21.96
C ASN A 240 -10.01 5.94 23.29
N PRO A 241 -9.32 5.94 24.45
CA PRO A 241 -9.95 5.71 25.76
C PRO A 241 -11.00 6.77 26.13
N MET A 242 -10.85 8.00 25.62
CA MET A 242 -11.69 9.16 25.95
C MET A 242 -13.07 9.16 25.26
N GLY A 243 -13.30 8.28 24.27
CA GLY A 243 -14.53 8.23 23.47
C GLY A 243 -15.70 7.47 24.13
N SER A 244 -15.47 6.83 25.28
CA SER A 244 -16.47 5.98 25.93
C SER A 244 -16.93 6.59 27.25
N LYS A 245 -18.12 7.19 27.27
CA LYS A 245 -18.75 7.72 28.50
C LYS A 245 -19.12 6.57 29.44
N GLY A 246 -18.42 6.46 30.58
CA GLY A 246 -18.67 5.51 31.68
C GLY A 246 -17.41 4.69 32.03
N SER A 247 -17.55 3.47 32.56
CA SER A 247 -16.49 2.43 32.54
C SER A 247 -16.81 1.35 31.48
N PRO A 248 -16.72 1.65 30.16
CA PRO A 248 -17.41 0.94 29.09
C PRO A 248 -16.43 0.35 28.04
N LEU A 249 -15.16 0.19 28.38
CA LEU A 249 -14.03 0.14 27.42
C LEU A 249 -13.86 -1.19 26.65
N HIS A 250 -14.58 -2.26 26.97
CA HIS A 250 -14.42 -3.55 26.25
C HIS A 250 -15.68 -4.14 25.64
N GLY A 251 -16.88 -3.84 26.14
CA GLY A 251 -18.12 -4.45 25.64
C GLY A 251 -18.34 -4.25 24.13
N PRO A 252 -18.32 -3.00 23.62
CA PRO A 252 -18.48 -2.74 22.19
C PRO A 252 -17.36 -3.36 21.34
N ARG A 253 -16.11 -3.29 21.82
CA ARG A 253 -14.93 -3.86 21.14
C ARG A 253 -15.03 -5.38 21.03
N ILE A 254 -15.35 -6.06 22.13
CA ILE A 254 -15.53 -7.52 22.16
C ILE A 254 -16.66 -7.92 21.21
N LYS A 255 -17.79 -7.20 21.22
CA LYS A 255 -18.92 -7.48 20.31
C LYS A 255 -18.50 -7.38 18.83
N LEU A 256 -17.64 -6.43 18.46
CA LEU A 256 -17.11 -6.35 17.09
C LEU A 256 -16.23 -7.55 16.74
N ILE A 257 -15.35 -7.96 17.65
CA ILE A 257 -14.49 -9.14 17.47
C ILE A 257 -15.33 -10.42 17.37
N GLU A 258 -16.40 -10.55 18.15
CA GLU A 258 -17.33 -11.68 18.06
C GLU A 258 -18.09 -11.71 16.74
N LYS A 259 -18.52 -10.53 16.23
CA LYS A 259 -19.09 -10.45 14.89
C LYS A 259 -18.08 -10.88 13.82
N ALA A 260 -16.83 -10.46 13.93
CA ALA A 260 -15.76 -10.89 13.02
C ALA A 260 -15.55 -12.42 13.09
N HIS A 261 -15.50 -12.99 14.30
CA HIS A 261 -15.45 -14.45 14.50
C HIS A 261 -16.58 -15.18 13.78
N ASN A 262 -17.83 -14.73 13.95
CA ASN A 262 -19.00 -15.33 13.32
C ASN A 262 -18.88 -15.29 11.79
N LEU A 263 -18.50 -14.14 11.24
CA LEU A 263 -18.32 -14.00 9.78
C LEU A 263 -17.20 -14.90 9.23
N PHE A 264 -16.07 -15.04 9.92
CA PHE A 264 -15.04 -15.98 9.51
C PHE A 264 -15.52 -17.44 9.59
N SER A 265 -16.37 -17.77 10.58
CA SER A 265 -16.88 -19.13 10.79
C SER A 265 -17.81 -19.63 9.69
N GLU A 266 -18.40 -18.73 8.91
CA GLU A 266 -19.22 -19.08 7.73
C GLU A 266 -18.40 -19.75 6.61
N THR A 267 -17.07 -19.60 6.63
CA THR A 267 -16.17 -20.13 5.60
C THR A 267 -15.16 -21.10 6.19
N LYS A 268 -14.88 -22.20 5.48
CA LYS A 268 -13.88 -23.20 5.92
C LYS A 268 -12.44 -22.74 5.70
N GLU A 269 -12.22 -21.75 4.86
CA GLU A 269 -10.88 -21.22 4.55
C GLU A 269 -10.31 -20.43 5.73
N HIS A 270 -11.16 -19.71 6.47
CA HIS A 270 -10.74 -18.81 7.57
C HIS A 270 -10.91 -19.42 8.98
N THR A 271 -10.71 -20.73 9.10
CA THR A 271 -10.84 -21.43 10.40
C THR A 271 -9.84 -20.92 11.44
N PHE A 272 -8.64 -20.54 11.01
CA PHE A 272 -7.63 -19.97 11.89
C PHE A 272 -8.05 -18.59 12.41
N GLU A 273 -8.46 -17.69 11.52
CA GLU A 273 -8.87 -16.32 11.84
C GLU A 273 -10.12 -16.31 12.71
N SER A 274 -11.07 -17.19 12.43
CA SER A 274 -12.25 -17.40 13.27
C SER A 274 -11.83 -17.75 14.70
N LYS A 275 -10.97 -18.76 14.88
CA LYS A 275 -10.50 -19.17 16.20
C LYS A 275 -9.63 -18.11 16.88
N ALA A 276 -8.80 -17.39 16.12
CA ALA A 276 -7.99 -16.30 16.65
C ALA A 276 -8.86 -15.13 17.15
N ALA A 277 -9.94 -14.79 16.44
CA ALA A 277 -10.90 -13.78 16.88
C ALA A 277 -11.66 -14.24 18.15
N GLU A 278 -12.07 -15.50 18.21
CA GLU A 278 -12.69 -16.10 19.41
C GLU A 278 -11.75 -16.02 20.63
N GLU A 279 -10.50 -16.46 20.47
CA GLU A 279 -9.48 -16.42 21.53
C GLU A 279 -9.15 -14.98 21.95
N HIS A 280 -9.09 -14.04 21.00
CA HIS A 280 -8.88 -12.61 21.30
C HIS A 280 -10.03 -12.06 22.15
N ALA A 281 -11.28 -12.30 21.77
CA ALA A 281 -12.45 -11.87 22.55
C ALA A 281 -12.45 -12.46 23.98
N LYS A 282 -12.10 -13.75 24.11
CA LYS A 282 -11.97 -14.42 25.42
C LYS A 282 -10.84 -13.82 26.26
N LEU A 283 -9.69 -13.53 25.66
CA LEU A 283 -8.54 -12.96 26.36
C LEU A 283 -8.88 -11.60 26.96
N LEU A 284 -9.53 -10.72 26.19
CA LEU A 284 -9.94 -9.40 26.67
C LEU A 284 -10.91 -9.50 27.86
N ARG A 285 -11.82 -10.48 27.87
CA ARG A 285 -12.71 -10.72 29.03
C ARG A 285 -11.94 -11.10 30.27
N ILE A 286 -11.03 -12.07 30.15
CA ILE A 286 -10.21 -12.54 31.27
C ILE A 286 -9.32 -11.40 31.77
N GLN A 287 -8.69 -10.65 30.87
CA GLN A 287 -7.86 -9.49 31.24
C GLN A 287 -8.67 -8.46 32.00
N HIS A 288 -9.89 -8.13 31.54
CA HIS A 288 -10.76 -7.20 32.24
C HIS A 288 -11.14 -7.69 33.65
N GLU A 289 -11.51 -8.97 33.81
CA GLU A 289 -11.75 -9.57 35.14
C GLU A 289 -10.51 -9.49 36.05
N LEU A 290 -9.32 -9.66 35.48
CA LEU A 290 -8.05 -9.51 36.20
C LEU A 290 -7.80 -8.07 36.63
N GLU A 291 -8.06 -7.08 35.78
CA GLU A 291 -7.89 -5.66 36.16
C GLU A 291 -8.88 -5.25 37.26
N VAL A 292 -10.13 -5.73 37.20
CA VAL A 292 -11.13 -5.46 38.23
C VAL A 292 -10.74 -6.12 39.56
N SER A 293 -10.28 -7.36 39.54
CA SER A 293 -9.90 -8.10 40.75
C SER A 293 -8.58 -7.63 41.38
N THR A 294 -7.60 -7.27 40.56
CA THR A 294 -6.28 -6.77 41.01
C THR A 294 -6.26 -5.27 41.26
N LYS A 295 -7.26 -4.54 40.74
CA LYS A 295 -7.34 -3.07 40.71
C LYS A 295 -6.13 -2.42 40.01
N GLN A 296 -5.56 -3.10 39.01
CA GLN A 296 -4.41 -2.62 38.24
C GLN A 296 -4.71 -2.65 36.73
N PRO A 297 -4.59 -1.53 36.01
CA PRO A 297 -4.87 -1.45 34.57
C PRO A 297 -3.63 -1.85 33.73
N ILE A 298 -3.18 -3.09 33.86
CA ILE A 298 -1.94 -3.58 33.24
C ILE A 298 -2.12 -4.84 32.37
N PHE A 299 -3.33 -5.41 32.35
CA PHE A 299 -3.57 -6.70 31.71
C PHE A 299 -4.14 -6.55 30.30
N VAL A 300 -5.01 -5.58 30.09
CA VAL A 300 -5.68 -5.36 28.81
C VAL A 300 -4.66 -5.13 27.69
N ASP A 301 -4.94 -5.72 26.52
CA ASP A 301 -4.12 -5.64 25.31
C ASP A 301 -2.72 -6.25 25.41
N SER A 302 -2.37 -6.81 26.56
CA SER A 302 -1.16 -7.62 26.70
C SER A 302 -1.30 -8.97 25.99
N SER A 303 -0.18 -9.58 25.57
CA SER A 303 -0.24 -10.91 24.98
C SER A 303 -0.60 -11.97 26.02
N ILE A 304 -1.03 -13.16 25.60
CA ILE A 304 -1.25 -14.31 26.50
C ILE A 304 -0.01 -14.57 27.38
N SER A 305 1.19 -14.41 26.79
CA SER A 305 2.46 -14.62 27.51
C SER A 305 2.69 -13.55 28.56
N ASP A 306 2.40 -12.30 28.24
CA ASP A 306 2.54 -11.17 29.18
C ASP A 306 1.49 -11.24 30.28
N THR A 307 0.24 -11.55 29.95
CA THR A 307 -0.82 -11.78 30.94
C THR A 307 -0.41 -12.86 31.95
N ILE A 308 0.16 -13.98 31.49
CA ILE A 308 0.68 -15.04 32.38
C ILE A 308 1.82 -14.53 33.26
N ARG A 309 2.81 -13.84 32.68
CA ARG A 309 3.96 -13.31 33.44
C ARG A 309 3.52 -12.31 34.49
N THR A 310 2.63 -11.38 34.14
CA THR A 310 2.08 -10.38 35.06
C THR A 310 1.26 -11.04 36.17
N CYS A 311 0.42 -12.04 35.86
CA CYS A 311 -0.30 -12.79 36.89
C CYS A 311 0.65 -13.45 37.92
N ILE A 312 1.77 -14.00 37.44
CA ILE A 312 2.79 -14.59 38.32
C ILE A 312 3.50 -13.49 39.13
N ALA A 313 3.82 -12.35 38.51
CA ALA A 313 4.41 -11.19 39.16
C ALA A 313 3.58 -10.62 40.32
N LEU A 314 2.25 -10.65 40.19
CA LEU A 314 1.34 -10.24 41.25
C LEU A 314 1.03 -11.36 42.27
N GLY A 315 1.67 -12.52 42.19
CA GLY A 315 1.42 -13.67 43.07
C GLY A 315 0.11 -14.42 42.79
N ASN A 316 -0.62 -14.08 41.72
CA ASN A 316 -1.88 -14.72 41.35
C ASN A 316 -1.65 -15.97 40.47
N HIS A 317 -1.04 -16.99 41.05
CA HIS A 317 -0.71 -18.24 40.33
C HIS A 317 -1.94 -19.01 39.82
N ARG A 318 -3.09 -18.89 40.50
CA ARG A 318 -4.34 -19.53 40.07
C ARG A 318 -4.85 -18.93 38.76
N ALA A 319 -4.82 -17.60 38.64
CA ALA A 319 -5.17 -16.92 37.40
C ALA A 319 -4.21 -17.28 36.25
N ALA A 320 -2.90 -17.33 36.51
CA ALA A 320 -1.92 -17.73 35.50
C ALA A 320 -2.19 -19.15 34.97
N MET A 321 -2.54 -20.09 35.85
CA MET A 321 -2.93 -21.46 35.45
C MET A 321 -4.23 -21.49 34.66
N LYS A 322 -5.25 -20.69 35.03
CA LYS A 322 -6.50 -20.56 34.27
C LYS A 322 -6.23 -20.11 32.83
N VAL A 323 -5.38 -19.08 32.64
CA VAL A 323 -4.99 -18.60 31.31
C VAL A 323 -4.23 -19.68 30.53
N LYS A 324 -3.29 -20.39 31.17
CA LYS A 324 -2.57 -21.51 30.54
C LYS A 324 -3.53 -22.58 29.99
N THR A 325 -4.51 -23.00 30.80
CA THR A 325 -5.45 -24.07 30.42
C THR A 325 -6.41 -23.60 29.33
N GLU A 326 -6.94 -22.38 29.44
CA GLU A 326 -7.91 -21.84 28.50
C GLU A 326 -7.32 -21.71 27.08
N PHE A 327 -6.11 -21.14 26.98
CA PHE A 327 -5.43 -20.91 25.70
C PHE A 327 -4.50 -22.06 25.27
N LYS A 328 -4.60 -23.22 25.93
CA LYS A 328 -3.83 -24.43 25.62
C LYS A 328 -2.33 -24.16 25.44
N VAL A 329 -1.76 -23.34 26.33
CA VAL A 329 -0.35 -22.96 26.26
C VAL A 329 0.52 -24.21 26.49
N SER A 330 1.42 -24.48 25.54
CA SER A 330 2.28 -25.67 25.60
C SER A 330 3.13 -25.69 26.87
N GLU A 331 3.41 -26.89 27.40
CA GLU A 331 4.22 -27.05 28.61
C GLU A 331 5.60 -26.40 28.46
N LYS A 332 6.22 -26.51 27.28
CA LYS A 332 7.50 -25.84 26.98
C LYS A 332 7.41 -24.32 27.21
N ARG A 333 6.39 -23.67 26.63
CA ARG A 333 6.18 -22.23 26.76
C ARG A 333 5.85 -21.84 28.20
N TRP A 334 5.01 -22.61 28.87
CA TRP A 334 4.63 -22.39 30.26
C TRP A 334 5.85 -22.38 31.20
N TYR A 335 6.73 -23.37 31.09
CA TYR A 335 7.94 -23.43 31.92
C TYR A 335 8.84 -22.22 31.70
N TRP A 336 9.06 -21.83 30.45
CA TRP A 336 9.87 -20.66 30.14
C TRP A 336 9.29 -19.37 30.72
N LEU A 337 7.97 -19.15 30.54
CA LEU A 337 7.29 -17.96 31.08
C LEU A 337 7.31 -17.92 32.61
N LYS A 338 7.06 -19.06 33.27
CA LYS A 338 7.03 -19.14 34.73
C LYS A 338 8.42 -18.93 35.34
N VAL A 339 9.46 -19.55 34.77
CA VAL A 339 10.85 -19.32 35.20
C VAL A 339 11.22 -17.85 35.07
N PHE A 340 10.99 -17.27 33.89
CA PHE A 340 11.33 -15.87 33.64
C PHE A 340 10.60 -14.92 34.61
N ALA A 341 9.31 -15.16 34.84
CA ALA A 341 8.53 -14.35 35.78
C ALA A 341 9.06 -14.46 37.22
N LEU A 342 9.28 -15.68 37.73
CA LEU A 342 9.79 -15.91 39.09
C LEU A 342 11.16 -15.28 39.32
N VAL A 343 12.05 -15.40 38.33
CA VAL A 343 13.39 -14.79 38.37
C VAL A 343 13.31 -13.25 38.33
N THR A 344 12.41 -12.68 37.53
CA THR A 344 12.20 -11.23 37.48
C THR A 344 11.74 -10.66 38.82
N ILE A 345 10.90 -11.40 39.55
CA ILE A 345 10.41 -11.03 40.90
C ILE A 345 11.46 -11.35 41.98
N ARG A 346 12.51 -12.11 41.64
CA ARG A 346 13.50 -12.68 42.57
C ARG A 346 12.89 -13.61 43.62
N ASP A 347 11.84 -14.34 43.26
CA ASP A 347 11.24 -15.37 44.11
C ASP A 347 11.97 -16.72 43.90
N TRP A 348 13.14 -16.82 44.54
CA TRP A 348 14.02 -17.99 44.43
C TRP A 348 13.44 -19.23 45.11
N GLU A 349 12.65 -19.07 46.18
CA GLU A 349 12.01 -20.18 46.88
C GLU A 349 10.97 -20.86 45.99
N ALA A 350 10.11 -20.08 45.34
CA ALA A 350 9.14 -20.60 44.40
C ALA A 350 9.80 -21.20 43.15
N LEU A 351 10.92 -20.63 42.69
CA LEU A 351 11.70 -21.18 41.58
C LEU A 351 12.28 -22.56 41.92
N GLU A 352 12.89 -22.69 43.10
CA GLU A 352 13.45 -23.96 43.56
C GLU A 352 12.38 -25.02 43.72
N LYS A 353 11.23 -24.66 44.30
CA LYS A 353 10.07 -25.55 44.39
C LYS A 353 9.59 -26.00 43.01
N PHE A 354 9.45 -25.05 42.08
CA PHE A 354 9.01 -25.34 40.71
C PHE A 354 9.98 -26.28 39.97
N SER A 355 11.28 -26.15 40.22
CA SER A 355 12.31 -27.02 39.64
C SER A 355 12.20 -28.49 40.06
N LYS A 356 11.57 -28.75 41.22
CA LYS A 356 11.42 -30.09 41.84
C LYS A 356 10.09 -30.76 41.51
N GLU A 357 9.09 -30.01 41.02
CA GLU A 357 7.74 -30.55 40.75
C GLU A 357 7.73 -31.62 39.66
N LYS A 358 8.22 -31.28 38.46
CA LYS A 358 8.30 -32.18 37.31
C LYS A 358 9.53 -31.83 36.47
N ARG A 359 10.05 -32.82 35.74
CA ARG A 359 11.18 -32.61 34.82
C ARG A 359 10.77 -31.61 33.73
N PRO A 360 11.47 -30.47 33.57
CA PRO A 360 11.12 -29.48 32.56
C PRO A 360 11.24 -30.06 31.14
N PRO A 361 10.28 -29.82 30.23
CA PRO A 361 10.31 -30.40 28.88
C PRO A 361 11.38 -29.81 27.96
N MET A 362 12.03 -28.70 28.34
CA MET A 362 13.20 -28.13 27.65
C MET A 362 14.49 -28.30 28.46
N GLY A 363 14.47 -29.14 29.50
CA GLY A 363 15.57 -29.24 30.47
C GLY A 363 15.71 -27.97 31.32
N PHE A 364 16.84 -27.88 32.04
CA PHE A 364 17.11 -26.79 32.98
C PHE A 364 17.74 -25.56 32.35
N ARG A 365 17.94 -25.54 31.03
CA ARG A 365 18.55 -24.42 30.31
C ARG A 365 17.84 -23.08 30.57
N PRO A 366 16.49 -22.98 30.51
CA PRO A 366 15.79 -21.73 30.83
C PRO A 366 16.01 -21.24 32.27
N PHE A 367 16.18 -22.16 33.23
CA PHE A 367 16.44 -21.80 34.63
C PHE A 367 17.83 -21.18 34.78
N VAL A 368 18.82 -21.77 34.12
CA VAL A 368 20.21 -21.31 34.14
C VAL A 368 20.34 -19.96 33.44
N GLU A 369 19.83 -19.83 32.21
CA GLU A 369 19.90 -18.58 31.44
C GLU A 369 19.24 -17.43 32.19
N ALA A 370 18.02 -17.62 32.71
CA ALA A 370 17.32 -16.57 33.44
C ALA A 370 18.07 -16.13 34.71
N CYS A 371 18.65 -17.06 35.48
CA CYS A 371 19.41 -16.70 36.68
C CYS A 371 20.71 -15.96 36.35
N ILE A 372 21.39 -16.34 35.26
CA ILE A 372 22.61 -15.65 34.78
C ILE A 372 22.28 -14.21 34.36
N ASP A 373 21.14 -14.00 33.69
CA ASP A 373 20.73 -12.67 33.22
C ASP A 373 20.46 -11.68 34.36
N VAL A 374 20.09 -12.18 35.55
CA VAL A 374 19.88 -11.38 36.79
C VAL A 374 21.14 -11.33 37.68
N ASP A 375 22.26 -11.91 37.22
CA ASP A 375 23.54 -12.05 37.94
C ASP A 375 23.43 -12.77 39.30
N GLU A 376 22.44 -13.66 39.45
CA GLU A 376 22.27 -14.46 40.67
C GLU A 376 23.00 -15.81 40.54
N LYS A 377 24.30 -15.77 40.84
CA LYS A 377 25.23 -16.90 40.66
C LYS A 377 24.90 -18.08 41.56
N ALA A 378 24.49 -17.82 42.81
CA ALA A 378 24.24 -18.87 43.80
C ALA A 378 23.05 -19.76 43.38
N GLU A 379 22.01 -19.14 42.83
CA GLU A 379 20.82 -19.85 42.38
C GLU A 379 21.08 -20.61 41.06
N ALA A 380 21.81 -20.01 40.12
CA ALA A 380 22.18 -20.67 38.87
C ALA A 380 23.00 -21.96 39.09
N LEU A 381 23.90 -21.98 40.09
CA LEU A 381 24.70 -23.16 40.45
C LEU A 381 23.85 -24.38 40.86
N LYS A 382 22.61 -24.19 41.31
CA LYS A 382 21.69 -25.30 41.64
C LYS A 382 21.17 -26.02 40.38
N TYR A 383 21.15 -25.34 39.24
CA TYR A 383 20.54 -25.84 38.00
C TYR A 383 21.58 -26.26 36.96
N ILE A 384 22.76 -25.65 36.93
CA ILE A 384 23.82 -25.99 35.96
C ILE A 384 24.22 -27.47 35.98
N PRO A 385 24.40 -28.15 37.13
CA PRO A 385 24.72 -29.58 37.16
C PRO A 385 23.64 -30.46 36.53
N LYS A 386 22.40 -29.97 36.44
CA LYS A 386 21.24 -30.69 35.91
C LYS A 386 21.12 -30.57 34.37
N LEU A 387 22.00 -29.80 33.73
CA LEU A 387 22.10 -29.74 32.27
C LEU A 387 22.62 -31.07 31.71
N VAL A 388 21.93 -31.60 30.70
CA VAL A 388 22.25 -32.90 30.10
C VAL A 388 23.45 -32.79 29.17
N ASP A 389 23.59 -31.68 28.45
CA ASP A 389 24.71 -31.45 27.54
C ASP A 389 25.93 -30.88 28.28
N PRO A 390 27.07 -31.60 28.31
CA PRO A 390 28.31 -31.10 28.90
C PRO A 390 28.80 -29.78 28.28
N ARG A 391 28.48 -29.50 27.00
CA ARG A 391 28.84 -28.26 26.32
C ARG A 391 28.06 -27.06 26.87
N GLU A 392 26.73 -27.15 26.93
CA GLU A 392 25.89 -26.11 27.52
C GLU A 392 26.27 -25.83 28.98
N ARG A 393 26.63 -26.89 29.72
CA ARG A 393 27.10 -26.79 31.10
C ARG A 393 28.42 -26.02 31.21
N ALA A 394 29.38 -26.28 30.32
CA ALA A 394 30.66 -25.57 30.29
C ALA A 394 30.47 -24.09 29.95
N GLU A 395 29.62 -23.77 28.98
CA GLU A 395 29.28 -22.38 28.60
C GLU A 395 28.56 -21.65 29.75
N ALA A 396 27.66 -22.32 30.48
CA ALA A 396 26.97 -21.74 31.62
C ALA A 396 27.91 -21.45 32.80
N TYR A 397 28.81 -22.38 33.17
CA TYR A 397 29.82 -22.13 34.21
C TYR A 397 30.77 -20.99 33.81
N ALA A 398 31.11 -20.90 32.52
CA ALA A 398 31.94 -19.82 32.02
C ALA A 398 31.29 -18.46 32.21
N ARG A 399 30.00 -18.34 31.88
CA ARG A 399 29.23 -17.09 32.04
C ARG A 399 29.12 -16.62 33.50
N ILE A 400 29.16 -17.54 34.47
CA ILE A 400 29.13 -17.22 35.90
C ILE A 400 30.52 -16.84 36.45
N GLY A 401 31.58 -17.17 35.71
CA GLY A 401 32.97 -16.93 36.11
C GLY A 401 33.65 -18.12 36.80
N MET A 402 33.03 -19.30 36.75
CA MET A 402 33.52 -20.53 37.39
C MET A 402 34.47 -21.28 36.45
N ALA A 403 35.73 -20.83 36.39
CA ALA A 403 36.69 -21.31 35.40
C ALA A 403 37.08 -22.78 35.55
N LYS A 404 37.17 -23.31 36.78
CA LYS A 404 37.55 -24.71 37.03
C LYS A 404 36.47 -25.66 36.53
N GLU A 405 35.25 -25.38 36.94
CA GLU A 405 34.05 -26.16 36.63
C GLU A 405 33.70 -26.07 35.13
N ALA A 406 33.92 -24.91 34.51
CA ALA A 406 33.79 -24.74 33.06
C ALA A 406 34.82 -25.59 32.30
N ALA A 407 36.08 -25.62 32.76
CA ALA A 407 37.13 -26.40 32.13
C ALA A 407 36.90 -27.92 32.29
N ASP A 408 36.47 -28.37 33.46
CA ASP A 408 36.14 -29.76 33.72
C ASP A 408 34.93 -30.22 32.89
N ALA A 409 33.88 -29.39 32.79
CA ALA A 409 32.72 -29.68 31.97
C ALA A 409 33.06 -29.73 30.47
N ALA A 410 33.91 -28.83 29.98
CA ALA A 410 34.38 -28.82 28.59
C ALA A 410 35.29 -30.02 28.29
N SER A 411 36.11 -30.45 29.26
CA SER A 411 36.92 -31.65 29.12
C SER A 411 36.05 -32.92 29.04
N GLN A 412 34.93 -32.97 29.77
CA GLN A 412 33.97 -34.06 29.66
C GLN A 412 33.24 -34.09 28.31
N ALA A 413 33.05 -32.91 27.68
CA ALA A 413 32.50 -32.81 26.32
C ALA A 413 33.47 -33.30 25.23
N LYS A 414 34.77 -33.50 25.55
CA LYS A 414 35.85 -33.84 24.61
C LYS A 414 35.99 -32.86 23.44
N ASP A 415 35.54 -31.62 23.63
CA ASP A 415 35.57 -30.57 22.62
C ASP A 415 36.77 -29.63 22.86
N GLY A 416 37.85 -29.87 22.11
CA GLY A 416 39.09 -29.09 22.20
C GLY A 416 38.96 -27.65 21.71
N GLU A 417 38.00 -27.37 20.82
CA GLU A 417 37.74 -26.02 20.30
C GLU A 417 37.03 -25.16 21.34
N LEU A 418 36.06 -25.76 22.05
CA LEU A 418 35.36 -25.12 23.17
C LEU A 418 36.32 -24.72 24.29
N LEU A 419 37.28 -25.58 24.65
CA LEU A 419 38.33 -25.27 25.63
C LEU A 419 39.19 -24.08 25.20
N GLY A 420 39.53 -23.99 23.90
CA GLY A 420 40.28 -22.86 23.34
C GLY A 420 39.50 -21.54 23.43
N ARG A 421 38.20 -21.56 23.10
CA ARG A 421 37.29 -20.40 23.25
C ARG A 421 37.14 -19.97 24.70
N LEU A 422 36.96 -20.91 25.62
CA LEU A 422 36.79 -20.63 27.05
C LEU A 422 38.07 -20.04 27.67
N LYS A 423 39.25 -20.50 27.23
CA LYS A 423 40.53 -19.92 27.64
C LYS A 423 40.61 -18.42 27.29
N LEU A 424 40.17 -18.03 26.10
CA LEU A 424 40.13 -16.63 25.68
C LEU A 424 39.17 -15.80 26.55
N SER A 425 38.01 -16.34 26.92
CA SER A 425 37.08 -15.65 27.83
C SER A 425 37.63 -15.45 29.25
N PHE A 426 38.59 -16.27 29.67
CA PHE A 426 39.24 -16.20 30.98
C PHE A 426 40.68 -15.68 30.92
N ALA A 427 41.10 -15.04 29.82
CA ALA A 427 42.50 -14.68 29.58
C ALA A 427 43.11 -13.74 30.65
N GLN A 428 42.28 -13.00 31.38
CA GLN A 428 42.72 -12.12 32.47
C GLN A 428 42.99 -12.87 33.79
N ASN A 429 42.56 -14.13 33.91
CA ASN A 429 42.76 -14.95 35.11
C ASN A 429 43.84 -16.01 34.86
N THR A 430 45.07 -15.72 35.30
CA THR A 430 46.26 -16.56 35.09
C THR A 430 46.08 -17.98 35.65
N ALA A 431 45.34 -18.12 36.75
CA ALA A 431 45.03 -19.41 37.36
C ALA A 431 43.98 -20.22 36.57
N ALA A 432 43.05 -19.55 35.89
CA ALA A 432 42.13 -20.22 34.98
C ALA A 432 42.86 -20.72 33.73
N SER A 433 43.75 -19.89 33.17
CA SER A 433 44.49 -20.18 31.94
C SER A 433 45.35 -21.44 32.03
N SER A 434 46.02 -21.66 33.18
CA SER A 434 46.82 -22.87 33.43
C SER A 434 45.99 -24.14 33.56
N ILE A 435 44.75 -24.03 34.07
CA ILE A 435 43.82 -25.15 34.19
C ILE A 435 43.31 -25.58 32.81
N PHE A 436 43.01 -24.62 31.93
CA PHE A 436 42.65 -24.91 30.54
C PHE A 436 43.81 -25.55 29.76
N ASP A 437 45.06 -25.14 29.98
CA ASP A 437 46.24 -25.72 29.32
C ASP A 437 46.48 -27.17 29.76
N THR A 438 46.45 -27.45 31.07
CA THR A 438 46.65 -28.81 31.59
C THR A 438 45.57 -29.80 31.13
N LEU A 439 44.32 -29.37 31.00
CA LEU A 439 43.22 -30.22 30.53
C LEU A 439 43.23 -30.41 29.01
N ARG A 440 43.58 -29.38 28.24
CA ARG A 440 43.76 -29.50 26.78
C ARG A 440 44.88 -30.48 26.45
N ASP A 441 46.00 -30.39 27.16
CA ASP A 441 47.13 -31.28 26.93
C ASP A 441 46.73 -32.74 27.19
N ARG A 442 45.99 -33.02 28.28
CA ARG A 442 45.43 -34.36 28.57
C ARG A 442 44.49 -34.90 27.49
N LEU A 443 43.71 -34.05 26.82
CA LEU A 443 42.85 -34.47 25.69
C LEU A 443 43.64 -34.71 24.39
N SER A 444 44.78 -34.04 24.23
CA SER A 444 45.67 -34.22 23.07
C SER A 444 46.60 -35.44 23.19
N PHE A 445 46.91 -35.87 24.42
CA PHE A 445 47.75 -37.03 24.71
C PHE A 445 47.26 -38.37 24.11
N PRO A 446 45.95 -38.74 24.17
CA PRO A 446 45.49 -39.99 23.55
C PRO A 446 45.51 -39.95 22.01
N ARG A 447 45.36 -38.77 21.38
CA ARG A 447 45.48 -38.65 19.91
C ARG A 447 46.93 -38.83 19.44
N ARG A 448 47.89 -38.24 20.16
CA ARG A 448 49.32 -38.41 19.84
C ARG A 448 49.79 -39.86 20.02
N LEU A 449 49.32 -40.57 21.05
CA LEU A 449 49.66 -41.98 21.25
C LEU A 449 49.15 -42.88 20.10
N ILE A 450 47.93 -42.66 19.62
CA ILE A 450 47.35 -43.42 18.50
C ILE A 450 48.09 -43.13 17.18
N GLU A 451 48.47 -41.87 16.93
CA GLU A 451 49.29 -41.52 15.76
C GLU A 451 50.71 -42.10 15.85
N THR A 452 51.33 -42.10 17.04
CA THR A 452 52.66 -42.72 17.23
C THR A 452 52.63 -44.25 17.13
N PHE A 453 51.59 -44.92 17.63
CA PHE A 453 51.45 -46.37 17.49
C PHE A 453 51.14 -46.78 16.04
N SER A 454 50.37 -45.97 15.29
CA SER A 454 50.12 -46.19 13.87
C SER A 454 51.39 -46.01 13.02
N PHE A 455 52.23 -45.03 13.36
CA PHE A 455 53.56 -44.86 12.72
C PHE A 455 54.52 -46.00 13.04
N MET A 456 54.50 -46.53 14.27
CA MET A 456 55.40 -47.60 14.70
C MET A 456 55.03 -48.97 14.09
N PHE A 457 53.74 -49.22 13.80
CA PHE A 457 53.29 -50.42 13.06
C PHE A 457 53.65 -50.38 11.57
N LEU A 458 53.68 -49.19 10.96
CA LEU A 458 54.11 -49.03 9.56
C LEU A 458 55.63 -49.20 9.37
N PHE A 459 56.43 -48.98 10.41
CA PHE A 459 57.89 -49.13 10.33
C PHE A 459 58.38 -50.57 10.50
N PHE A 460 57.64 -51.43 11.21
CA PHE A 460 58.04 -52.83 11.43
C PHE A 460 57.59 -53.82 10.34
N SER A 461 56.81 -53.39 9.34
CA SER A 461 56.41 -54.25 8.21
C SER A 461 57.33 -54.14 6.98
N ARG A 462 58.51 -53.52 7.13
CA ARG A 462 59.59 -53.48 6.13
C ARG A 462 60.89 -53.99 6.75
N PHE A 463 60.91 -55.26 7.12
CA PHE A 463 62.11 -56.13 7.09
C PHE A 463 61.68 -57.58 7.01
#